data_AF-M5S3B6-F1
#
_entry.id   AF-M5S3B6-F1
#
_cell.length_a   1.000
_cell.length_b   1.000
_cell.length_c   1.000
_cell.angle_alpha   90.00
_cell.angle_beta   90.00
_cell.angle_gamma   90.00
#
_symmetry.space_group_name_H-M   'P 1'
#
loop_
_entity.id
_entity.type
_entity.pdbx_description
1 polymer ?
#
loop_
_entity_poly.entity_id
_entity_poly.type
_entity_poly.pdbx_seq_one_letter_code
_entity_poly.pdbx_strand_id
1 'polypeptide(L)'
;MPDGKSGYVKKPESPARNHAEAVTGWTNRLRETEAERVEIFTSNEEFNGWLNRSNADLDMLVSDTIYGRYPYAGVPWFATPFGRDGIITALETLWVRPKLARGVLSFLAATQAAEVDPSIESEPGKIVHEMRDGEMAALGEVPFKRYYGTVDATPLFVILAGHYYRRTGDREFIDFIWNNIRRAVNWIDEYGDVDGDGFVEYQSHNERGLTHQCWKDSNDSIFHSDGGDAKGAIAVSEVQGYVYEAKLLAADLADIIGDPDWANELREQADRLKQDFNARFWVPSIGTFAIALDGDKQPCKVRNSNAGHLLYSGIVDPSHAASVAATLTDERAFSGWGIRTISDGEVRYNPMSYHNGSIWPHDTAMCAAGLARYGFRNECARVIAGLFDASLVNDLHRLPELFCGFDRLPGHAPTLYPVACSPQAWATGAVFLLLQSILGLTFSPTRPQVRFENPRLPDFLNWVRIQNLRVGDGVIDLAFHRHPRDVGMNVERKEGDVQIVVIG
;
A
#
# COMPACT_ATOMS: atom_id res chain seq x y z
N MET A 1 17.96 -11.23 -29.97
CA MET A 1 18.34 -10.91 -28.58
C MET A 1 19.20 -9.66 -28.62
N PRO A 2 18.64 -8.47 -28.40
CA PRO A 2 19.43 -7.26 -28.24
C PRO A 2 19.75 -7.05 -26.75
N ASP A 3 21.05 -7.03 -26.47
CA ASP A 3 21.82 -6.34 -25.44
C ASP A 3 21.15 -5.93 -24.13
N GLY A 4 21.76 -6.40 -23.04
CA GLY A 4 21.41 -6.08 -21.67
C GLY A 4 21.28 -4.58 -21.44
N LYS A 5 20.04 -4.14 -21.25
CA LYS A 5 19.74 -2.81 -20.71
C LYS A 5 20.28 -2.77 -19.27
N SER A 6 21.35 -2.00 -19.09
CA SER A 6 21.85 -1.55 -17.79
C SER A 6 20.67 -1.07 -16.93
N GLY A 7 20.38 -1.75 -15.81
CA GLY A 7 19.28 -1.40 -14.91
C GLY A 7 18.50 -2.61 -14.38
N TYR A 8 18.30 -3.64 -15.23
CA TYR A 8 17.64 -4.89 -14.83
C TYR A 8 18.63 -5.89 -14.24
N VAL A 9 18.21 -6.64 -13.21
CA VAL A 9 19.01 -7.69 -12.59
C VAL A 9 19.21 -8.83 -13.60
N LYS A 10 20.46 -9.18 -13.92
CA LYS A 10 20.74 -10.35 -14.77
C LYS A 10 20.18 -11.61 -14.10
N LYS A 11 19.42 -12.40 -14.84
CA LYS A 11 18.97 -13.75 -14.41
C LYS A 11 20.19 -14.57 -13.99
N PRO A 12 20.16 -15.31 -12.88
CA PRO A 12 21.16 -16.36 -12.63
C PRO A 12 21.19 -17.32 -13.83
N GLU A 13 22.36 -17.57 -14.39
CA GLU A 13 22.53 -18.25 -15.69
C GLU A 13 22.06 -19.71 -15.71
N SER A 14 21.69 -20.32 -14.57
CA SER A 14 21.09 -21.65 -14.51
C SER A 14 20.32 -21.86 -13.20
N PRO A 15 19.20 -22.59 -13.19
CA PRO A 15 18.62 -23.11 -11.94
C PRO A 15 19.63 -24.04 -11.25
N ALA A 16 19.53 -24.15 -9.92
CA ALA A 16 20.41 -25.02 -9.15
C ALA A 16 20.36 -26.46 -9.69
N ARG A 17 21.51 -27.05 -9.96
CA ARG A 17 21.61 -28.36 -10.64
C ARG A 17 21.44 -29.53 -9.68
N ASN A 18 21.56 -29.28 -8.38
CA ASN A 18 21.41 -30.26 -7.31
C ASN A 18 21.02 -29.59 -5.97
N HIS A 19 20.67 -30.41 -4.98
CA HIS A 19 20.28 -29.96 -3.64
C HIS A 19 21.33 -29.09 -2.94
N ALA A 20 22.63 -29.43 -3.05
CA ALA A 20 23.69 -28.67 -2.39
C ALA A 20 23.84 -27.26 -2.97
N GLU A 21 23.75 -27.12 -4.30
CA GLU A 21 23.70 -25.82 -4.97
C GLU A 21 22.47 -25.00 -4.57
N ALA A 22 21.30 -25.65 -4.46
CA ALA A 22 20.06 -25.00 -4.03
C ALA A 22 20.17 -24.47 -2.59
N VAL A 23 20.65 -25.30 -1.65
CA VAL A 23 20.88 -24.90 -0.25
C VAL A 23 21.91 -23.78 -0.15
N THR A 24 23.00 -23.85 -0.90
CA THR A 24 24.05 -22.82 -0.91
C THR A 24 23.50 -21.50 -1.45
N GLY A 25 22.80 -21.54 -2.59
CA GLY A 25 22.15 -20.36 -3.17
C GLY A 25 21.15 -19.72 -2.21
N TRP A 26 20.31 -20.53 -1.56
CA TRP A 26 19.34 -20.05 -0.59
C TRP A 26 20.00 -19.46 0.66
N THR A 27 21.05 -20.10 1.18
CA THR A 27 21.81 -19.60 2.34
C THR A 27 22.48 -18.26 2.04
N ASN A 28 23.07 -18.10 0.85
CA ASN A 28 23.66 -16.84 0.43
C ASN A 28 22.60 -15.75 0.29
N ARG A 29 21.46 -16.07 -0.33
CA ARG A 29 20.33 -15.15 -0.45
C ARG A 29 19.82 -14.69 0.92
N LEU A 30 19.72 -15.60 1.89
CA LEU A 30 19.30 -15.27 3.25
C LEU A 30 20.30 -14.32 3.91
N ARG A 31 21.60 -14.61 3.84
CA ARG A 31 22.65 -13.73 4.37
C ARG A 31 22.65 -12.33 3.76
N GLU A 32 22.48 -12.23 2.44
CA GLU A 32 22.38 -10.92 1.77
C GLU A 32 21.16 -10.14 2.26
N THR A 33 20.04 -10.83 2.46
CA THR A 33 18.80 -10.23 2.96
C THR A 33 18.93 -9.80 4.42
N GLU A 34 19.63 -10.58 5.25
CA GLU A 34 19.92 -10.28 6.65
C GLU A 34 20.90 -9.12 6.80
N ALA A 35 21.97 -9.07 6.00
CA ALA A 35 22.99 -8.01 6.07
C ALA A 35 22.46 -6.60 5.74
N GLU A 36 21.31 -6.54 5.08
CA GLU A 36 20.65 -5.30 4.65
C GLU A 36 19.39 -5.00 5.46
N ARG A 37 19.05 -5.87 6.40
CA ARG A 37 17.85 -5.76 7.21
C ARG A 37 17.99 -4.66 8.26
N VAL A 38 16.98 -3.81 8.33
CA VAL A 38 16.71 -3.00 9.52
C VAL A 38 16.15 -3.92 10.59
N GLU A 39 16.83 -4.00 11.74
CA GLU A 39 16.37 -4.80 12.86
C GLU A 39 15.53 -3.95 13.80
N ILE A 40 14.42 -4.50 14.26
CA ILE A 40 13.48 -3.81 15.15
C ILE A 40 13.28 -4.69 16.37
N PHE A 41 13.54 -4.12 17.54
CA PHE A 41 13.30 -4.77 18.81
C PHE A 41 12.36 -3.90 19.63
N THR A 42 11.49 -4.52 20.41
CA THR A 42 10.56 -3.80 21.28
C THR A 42 10.58 -4.39 22.67
N SER A 43 10.04 -3.64 23.63
CA SER A 43 9.87 -4.10 25.02
C SER A 43 8.86 -5.23 25.21
N ASN A 44 8.20 -5.69 24.15
CA ASN A 44 7.17 -6.71 24.19
C ASN A 44 7.54 -7.88 23.27
N GLU A 45 7.82 -9.04 23.85
CA GLU A 45 8.28 -10.21 23.10
C GLU A 45 7.22 -10.75 22.13
N GLU A 46 5.95 -10.62 22.45
CA GLU A 46 4.87 -11.03 21.54
C GLU A 46 4.80 -10.12 20.31
N PHE A 47 5.07 -8.81 20.50
CA PHE A 47 5.17 -7.87 19.38
C PHE A 47 6.43 -8.15 18.52
N ASN A 48 7.54 -8.54 19.16
CA ASN A 48 8.71 -9.06 18.46
C ASN A 48 8.35 -10.33 17.67
N GLY A 49 7.50 -11.21 18.22
CA GLY A 49 6.94 -12.38 17.54
C GLY A 49 6.22 -12.02 16.24
N TRP A 50 5.35 -11.01 16.27
CA TRP A 50 4.67 -10.48 15.08
C TRP A 50 5.66 -9.91 14.05
N LEU A 51 6.63 -9.08 14.46
CA LEU A 51 7.67 -8.55 13.58
C LEU A 51 8.51 -9.64 12.92
N ASN A 52 8.90 -10.66 13.68
CA ASN A 52 9.69 -11.79 13.20
C ASN A 52 8.89 -12.64 12.22
N ARG A 53 7.61 -12.89 12.52
CA ARG A 53 6.71 -13.61 11.60
C ARG A 53 6.53 -12.87 10.29
N SER A 54 6.21 -11.58 10.35
CA SER A 54 6.05 -10.74 9.17
C SER A 54 7.31 -10.76 8.30
N ASN A 55 8.48 -10.65 8.90
CA ASN A 55 9.72 -10.76 8.15
C ASN A 55 9.91 -12.12 7.45
N ALA A 56 9.67 -13.22 8.15
CA ALA A 56 9.83 -14.57 7.61
C ALA A 56 8.84 -14.86 6.48
N ASP A 57 7.59 -14.42 6.64
CA ASP A 57 6.54 -14.59 5.62
C ASP A 57 6.85 -13.76 4.37
N LEU A 58 7.39 -12.55 4.52
CA LEU A 58 7.82 -11.73 3.39
C LEU A 58 8.99 -12.38 2.64
N ASP A 59 9.98 -12.92 3.36
CA ASP A 59 11.11 -13.63 2.74
C ASP A 59 10.65 -14.87 1.96
N MET A 60 9.60 -15.54 2.44
CA MET A 60 8.97 -16.69 1.79
C MET A 60 8.21 -16.29 0.52
N LEU A 61 7.47 -15.17 0.55
CA LEU A 61 6.64 -14.71 -0.56
C LEU A 61 7.42 -14.00 -1.67
N VAL A 62 8.64 -13.52 -1.39
CA VAL A 62 9.49 -12.86 -2.39
C VAL A 62 10.12 -13.89 -3.33
N SER A 63 9.93 -13.68 -4.63
CA SER A 63 10.54 -14.47 -5.71
C SER A 63 11.55 -13.65 -6.50
N ASP A 64 12.59 -14.30 -7.00
CA ASP A 64 13.56 -13.68 -7.91
C ASP A 64 13.00 -13.72 -9.33
N THR A 65 12.75 -12.56 -9.93
CA THR A 65 12.36 -12.42 -11.34
C THR A 65 13.56 -11.93 -12.16
N ILE A 66 13.44 -11.98 -13.49
CA ILE A 66 14.46 -11.38 -14.38
C ILE A 66 14.51 -9.84 -14.30
N TYR A 67 13.58 -9.21 -13.58
CA TYR A 67 13.53 -7.76 -13.37
C TYR A 67 13.90 -7.37 -11.94
N GLY A 68 14.16 -8.34 -11.06
CA GLY A 68 14.46 -8.12 -9.64
C GLY A 68 13.54 -8.92 -8.73
N ARG A 69 13.70 -8.73 -7.41
CA ARG A 69 12.89 -9.39 -6.39
C ARG A 69 11.46 -8.83 -6.42
N TYR A 70 10.47 -9.71 -6.41
CA TYR A 70 9.05 -9.34 -6.43
C TYR A 70 8.25 -10.16 -5.40
N PRO A 71 7.42 -9.55 -4.54
CA PRO A 71 6.58 -10.27 -3.61
C PRO A 71 5.36 -10.85 -4.35
N TYR A 72 5.16 -12.16 -4.26
CA TYR A 72 3.94 -12.81 -4.77
C TYR A 72 2.81 -12.59 -3.77
N ALA A 73 1.58 -12.43 -4.26
CA ALA A 73 0.48 -11.88 -3.47
C ALA A 73 0.15 -12.72 -2.22
N GLY A 74 0.01 -14.03 -2.33
CA GLY A 74 -0.17 -14.88 -1.16
C GLY A 74 -0.46 -16.34 -1.47
N VAL A 75 -0.37 -17.18 -0.44
CA VAL A 75 -0.59 -18.63 -0.59
C VAL A 75 -1.85 -19.07 0.18
N PRO A 76 -2.63 -20.04 -0.36
CA PRO A 76 -2.32 -20.83 -1.56
C PRO A 76 -2.84 -20.25 -2.89
N TRP A 77 -3.73 -19.26 -2.87
CA TRP A 77 -4.54 -18.91 -4.04
C TRP A 77 -3.89 -17.94 -5.03
N PHE A 78 -2.97 -17.10 -4.54
CA PHE A 78 -2.43 -15.95 -5.27
C PHE A 78 -0.90 -15.99 -5.35
N ALA A 79 -0.33 -17.18 -5.52
CA ALA A 79 1.11 -17.40 -5.59
C ALA A 79 1.69 -16.93 -6.93
N THR A 80 1.51 -15.65 -7.26
CA THR A 80 1.84 -15.05 -8.54
C THR A 80 1.99 -13.52 -8.41
N PRO A 81 2.58 -12.81 -9.40
CA PRO A 81 2.65 -11.36 -9.38
C PRO A 81 1.27 -10.69 -9.51
N PHE A 82 0.94 -9.86 -8.53
CA PHE A 82 -0.12 -8.86 -8.59
C PHE A 82 0.49 -7.46 -8.47
N GLY A 83 0.08 -6.52 -9.33
CA GLY A 83 0.66 -5.18 -9.37
C GLY A 83 0.36 -4.40 -8.09
N ARG A 84 -0.91 -4.30 -7.73
CA ARG A 84 -1.36 -3.58 -6.53
C ARG A 84 -0.77 -4.17 -5.24
N ASP A 85 -0.88 -5.48 -5.02
CA ASP A 85 -0.33 -6.16 -3.85
C ASP A 85 1.18 -5.92 -3.73
N GLY A 86 1.90 -6.01 -4.85
CA GLY A 86 3.33 -5.77 -4.89
C GLY A 86 3.68 -4.33 -4.52
N ILE A 87 2.92 -3.36 -5.03
CA ILE A 87 3.13 -1.95 -4.72
C ILE A 87 2.83 -1.64 -3.25
N ILE A 88 1.68 -2.08 -2.73
CA ILE A 88 1.29 -1.82 -1.33
C ILE A 88 2.30 -2.48 -0.38
N THR A 89 2.67 -3.74 -0.62
CA THR A 89 3.72 -4.42 0.17
C THR A 89 5.04 -3.64 0.14
N ALA A 90 5.43 -3.11 -1.03
CA ALA A 90 6.64 -2.32 -1.17
C ALA A 90 6.55 -0.97 -0.45
N LEU A 91 5.39 -0.30 -0.46
CA LEU A 91 5.15 0.94 0.29
C LEU A 91 5.23 0.70 1.80
N GLU A 92 4.51 -0.32 2.31
CA GLU A 92 4.47 -0.65 3.73
C GLU A 92 5.84 -1.00 4.32
N THR A 93 6.70 -1.59 3.49
CA THR A 93 8.04 -2.02 3.89
C THR A 93 9.14 -1.09 3.41
N LEU A 94 8.82 0.02 2.73
CA LEU A 94 9.79 0.85 2.02
C LEU A 94 10.91 1.36 2.92
N TRP A 95 10.58 1.74 4.15
CA TRP A 95 11.54 2.31 5.09
C TRP A 95 12.57 1.26 5.58
N VAL A 96 12.17 -0.02 5.68
CA VAL A 96 13.02 -1.15 6.09
C VAL A 96 13.66 -1.92 4.94
N ARG A 97 13.00 -1.99 3.77
CA ARG A 97 13.37 -2.84 2.63
C ARG A 97 13.28 -2.09 1.28
N PRO A 98 14.02 -0.99 1.09
CA PRO A 98 13.91 -0.18 -0.14
C PRO A 98 14.26 -0.94 -1.42
N LYS A 99 15.11 -1.98 -1.36
CA LYS A 99 15.43 -2.81 -2.53
C LYS A 99 14.24 -3.62 -3.05
N LEU A 100 13.29 -3.98 -2.19
CA LEU A 100 12.06 -4.64 -2.62
C LEU A 100 11.25 -3.72 -3.52
N ALA A 101 11.10 -2.44 -3.13
CA ALA A 101 10.45 -1.42 -3.94
C ALA A 101 11.13 -1.23 -5.31
N ARG A 102 12.47 -1.19 -5.36
CA ARG A 102 13.21 -1.15 -6.63
C ARG A 102 12.87 -2.33 -7.54
N GLY A 103 12.78 -3.54 -6.98
CA GLY A 103 12.42 -4.75 -7.73
C GLY A 103 10.98 -4.74 -8.24
N VAL A 104 10.03 -4.29 -7.41
CA VAL A 104 8.62 -4.08 -7.80
C VAL A 104 8.50 -3.06 -8.93
N LEU A 105 9.13 -1.88 -8.78
CA LEU A 105 9.15 -0.85 -9.81
C LEU A 105 9.77 -1.36 -11.13
N SER A 106 10.87 -2.11 -11.04
CA SER A 106 11.55 -2.67 -12.21
C SER A 106 10.66 -3.68 -12.96
N PHE A 107 10.02 -4.59 -12.22
CA PHE A 107 9.10 -5.58 -12.79
C PHE A 107 7.91 -4.89 -13.47
N LEU A 108 7.24 -3.98 -12.77
CA LEU A 108 6.04 -3.31 -13.28
C LEU A 108 6.33 -2.35 -14.44
N ALA A 109 7.49 -1.69 -14.45
CA ALA A 109 7.96 -0.91 -15.59
C ALA A 109 8.19 -1.81 -16.83
N ALA A 110 8.78 -2.98 -16.64
CA ALA A 110 9.01 -3.93 -17.73
C ALA A 110 7.72 -4.57 -18.27
N THR A 111 6.69 -4.69 -17.41
CA THR A 111 5.39 -5.28 -17.75
C THR A 111 4.27 -4.24 -17.94
N GLN A 112 4.58 -2.95 -18.03
CA GLN A 112 3.60 -1.90 -18.29
C GLN A 112 2.94 -2.09 -19.67
N ALA A 113 1.63 -1.88 -19.76
CA ALA A 113 0.89 -1.99 -21.03
C ALA A 113 1.38 -0.97 -22.05
N ALA A 114 1.43 -1.36 -23.33
CA ALA A 114 1.91 -0.51 -24.44
C ALA A 114 0.85 -0.24 -25.52
N GLU A 115 -0.24 -0.97 -25.49
CA GLU A 115 -1.28 -0.96 -26.51
C GLU A 115 -2.67 -1.03 -25.88
N VAL A 116 -3.67 -0.65 -26.66
CA VAL A 116 -5.08 -0.79 -26.29
C VAL A 116 -5.54 -2.20 -26.68
N ASP A 117 -5.89 -3.01 -25.69
CA ASP A 117 -6.52 -4.33 -25.89
C ASP A 117 -7.62 -4.53 -24.83
N PRO A 118 -8.90 -4.36 -25.22
CA PRO A 118 -10.04 -4.52 -24.32
C PRO A 118 -10.17 -5.93 -23.72
N SER A 119 -9.62 -6.97 -24.37
CA SER A 119 -9.75 -8.36 -23.89
C SER A 119 -8.95 -8.62 -22.62
N ILE A 120 -7.92 -7.82 -22.38
CA ILE A 120 -7.07 -7.86 -21.17
C ILE A 120 -7.09 -6.53 -20.41
N GLU A 121 -8.01 -5.62 -20.76
CA GLU A 121 -8.19 -4.30 -20.16
C GLU A 121 -6.92 -3.42 -20.23
N SER A 122 -6.07 -3.63 -21.25
CA SER A 122 -4.80 -2.91 -21.37
C SER A 122 -4.96 -1.59 -22.09
N GLU A 123 -4.28 -0.57 -21.59
CA GLU A 123 -4.17 0.76 -22.18
C GLU A 123 -2.73 1.25 -22.06
N PRO A 124 -2.21 2.06 -23.00
CA PRO A 124 -0.86 2.60 -22.91
C PRO A 124 -0.60 3.30 -21.57
N GLY A 125 0.38 2.79 -20.82
CA GLY A 125 0.78 3.36 -19.52
C GLY A 125 0.20 2.65 -18.31
N LYS A 126 -0.83 1.82 -18.49
CA LYS A 126 -1.47 1.07 -17.41
C LYS A 126 -0.54 0.02 -16.80
N ILE A 127 -0.64 -0.14 -15.48
CA ILE A 127 0.12 -1.13 -14.72
C ILE A 127 -0.72 -2.40 -14.56
N VAL A 128 -0.05 -3.56 -14.58
CA VAL A 128 -0.70 -4.87 -14.57
C VAL A 128 -1.48 -5.11 -13.27
N HIS A 129 -2.67 -5.71 -13.36
CA HIS A 129 -3.42 -6.22 -12.22
C HIS A 129 -2.78 -7.51 -11.73
N GLU A 130 -2.72 -8.55 -12.59
CA GLU A 130 -2.10 -9.83 -12.29
C GLU A 130 -1.49 -10.51 -13.52
N MET A 131 -0.54 -11.42 -13.28
CA MET A 131 0.11 -12.24 -14.32
C MET A 131 0.23 -13.70 -13.87
N ARG A 132 -0.45 -14.63 -14.55
CA ARG A 132 -0.46 -16.07 -14.26
C ARG A 132 0.12 -16.88 -15.41
N ASP A 133 0.93 -17.88 -15.06
CA ASP A 133 1.49 -18.86 -16.00
C ASP A 133 0.76 -20.24 -15.94
N GLY A 134 -0.44 -20.31 -15.34
CA GLY A 134 -1.24 -21.53 -15.26
C GLY A 134 -1.86 -21.96 -16.59
N GLU A 135 -2.25 -23.23 -16.72
CA GLU A 135 -2.76 -23.81 -17.99
C GLU A 135 -3.94 -23.03 -18.58
N MET A 136 -4.95 -22.68 -17.76
CA MET A 136 -6.10 -21.90 -18.22
C MET A 136 -5.69 -20.51 -18.75
N ALA A 137 -4.69 -19.87 -18.14
CA ALA A 137 -4.15 -18.59 -18.61
C ALA A 137 -3.32 -18.78 -19.90
N ALA A 138 -2.54 -19.85 -19.99
CA ALA A 138 -1.76 -20.19 -21.18
C ALA A 138 -2.64 -20.50 -22.40
N LEU A 139 -3.82 -21.12 -22.18
CA LEU A 139 -4.81 -21.44 -23.19
C LEU A 139 -5.80 -20.30 -23.50
N GLY A 140 -5.75 -19.19 -22.75
CA GLY A 140 -6.63 -18.03 -22.96
C GLY A 140 -8.07 -18.24 -22.48
N GLU A 141 -8.32 -19.24 -21.62
CA GLU A 141 -9.64 -19.47 -21.02
C GLU A 141 -9.99 -18.39 -19.98
N VAL A 142 -8.96 -17.83 -19.31
CA VAL A 142 -9.04 -16.66 -18.42
C VAL A 142 -8.05 -15.58 -18.90
N PRO A 143 -8.35 -14.28 -18.72
CA PRO A 143 -7.50 -13.19 -19.22
C PRO A 143 -6.20 -13.01 -18.41
N PHE A 144 -6.03 -13.76 -17.32
CA PHE A 144 -5.01 -13.54 -16.30
C PHE A 144 -3.58 -13.89 -16.70
N LYS A 145 -3.32 -14.27 -17.95
CA LYS A 145 -1.94 -14.38 -18.45
C LYS A 145 -1.17 -13.07 -18.27
N ARG A 146 -1.85 -11.96 -18.56
CA ARG A 146 -1.39 -10.59 -18.31
C ARG A 146 -2.59 -9.65 -18.34
N TYR A 147 -3.26 -9.52 -17.21
CA TYR A 147 -4.52 -8.78 -17.10
C TYR A 147 -4.29 -7.41 -16.46
N TYR A 148 -4.96 -6.38 -16.96
CA TYR A 148 -4.78 -4.98 -16.55
C TYR A 148 -6.05 -4.33 -15.99
N GLY A 149 -7.06 -5.12 -15.59
CA GLY A 149 -8.29 -4.62 -14.97
C GLY A 149 -8.07 -4.11 -13.55
N THR A 150 -7.29 -3.05 -13.42
CA THR A 150 -6.97 -2.32 -12.19
C THR A 150 -6.93 -0.84 -12.49
N VAL A 151 -7.64 -0.05 -11.69
CA VAL A 151 -7.65 1.42 -11.81
C VAL A 151 -6.65 2.07 -10.85
N ASP A 152 -6.32 1.38 -9.75
CA ASP A 152 -5.49 1.87 -8.66
C ASP A 152 -3.99 1.61 -8.86
N ALA A 153 -3.60 0.53 -9.54
CA ALA A 153 -2.18 0.15 -9.66
C ALA A 153 -1.33 1.21 -10.40
N THR A 154 -1.90 1.90 -11.39
CA THR A 154 -1.17 2.91 -12.17
C THR A 154 -0.80 4.15 -11.35
N PRO A 155 -1.72 4.84 -10.65
CA PRO A 155 -1.32 5.91 -9.73
C PRO A 155 -0.45 5.41 -8.58
N LEU A 156 -0.72 4.21 -8.03
CA LEU A 156 0.11 3.61 -6.99
C LEU A 156 1.56 3.37 -7.43
N PHE A 157 1.80 3.00 -8.69
CA PHE A 157 3.15 2.84 -9.25
C PHE A 157 3.93 4.16 -9.22
N VAL A 158 3.28 5.27 -9.58
CA VAL A 158 3.87 6.62 -9.50
C VAL A 158 4.16 6.99 -8.04
N ILE A 159 3.23 6.68 -7.13
CA ILE A 159 3.42 6.91 -5.68
C ILE A 159 4.64 6.15 -5.16
N LEU A 160 4.78 4.86 -5.50
CA LEU A 160 5.91 4.05 -5.10
C LEU A 160 7.22 4.61 -5.65
N ALA A 161 7.26 5.06 -6.90
CA ALA A 161 8.45 5.67 -7.49
C ALA A 161 8.88 6.94 -6.75
N GLY A 162 7.93 7.83 -6.44
CA GLY A 162 8.20 9.06 -5.70
C GLY A 162 8.69 8.81 -4.27
N HIS A 163 8.02 7.93 -3.52
CA HIS A 163 8.47 7.57 -2.18
C HIS A 163 9.80 6.80 -2.19
N TYR A 164 10.02 5.94 -3.18
CA TYR A 164 11.30 5.26 -3.38
C TYR A 164 12.44 6.25 -3.53
N TYR A 165 12.28 7.27 -4.37
CA TYR A 165 13.27 8.33 -4.52
C TYR A 165 13.47 9.10 -3.21
N ARG A 166 12.39 9.50 -2.52
CA ARG A 166 12.49 10.19 -1.21
C ARG A 166 13.25 9.36 -0.16
N ARG A 167 13.12 8.03 -0.21
CA ARG A 167 13.78 7.10 0.72
C ARG A 167 15.25 6.86 0.38
N THR A 168 15.61 6.83 -0.90
CA THR A 168 16.90 6.30 -1.38
C THR A 168 17.81 7.33 -2.02
N GLY A 169 17.24 8.37 -2.62
CA GLY A 169 17.96 9.29 -3.51
C GLY A 169 18.47 8.65 -4.80
N ASP A 170 18.01 7.44 -5.17
CA ASP A 170 18.48 6.68 -6.33
C ASP A 170 18.01 7.30 -7.65
N ARG A 171 18.67 8.40 -8.02
CA ARG A 171 18.46 9.18 -9.24
C ARG A 171 18.64 8.32 -10.49
N GLU A 172 19.69 7.51 -10.54
CA GLU A 172 20.02 6.68 -11.71
C GLU A 172 18.87 5.73 -12.04
N PHE A 173 18.29 5.07 -11.04
CA PHE A 173 17.15 4.18 -11.27
C PHE A 173 15.89 4.95 -11.67
N ILE A 174 15.63 6.11 -11.06
CA ILE A 174 14.49 6.95 -11.47
C ILE A 174 14.62 7.40 -12.92
N ASP A 175 15.80 7.88 -13.33
CA ASP A 175 16.07 8.25 -14.73
C ASP A 175 15.84 7.06 -15.67
N PHE A 176 16.21 5.84 -15.25
CA PHE A 176 16.02 4.61 -16.02
C PHE A 176 14.54 4.26 -16.26
N ILE A 177 13.67 4.42 -15.26
CA ILE A 177 12.22 4.15 -15.39
C ILE A 177 11.38 5.39 -15.71
N TRP A 178 12.01 6.55 -15.96
CA TRP A 178 11.29 7.82 -16.09
C TRP A 178 10.22 7.81 -17.18
N ASN A 179 10.53 7.23 -18.33
CA ASN A 179 9.55 7.09 -19.42
C ASN A 179 8.33 6.25 -18.99
N ASN A 180 8.51 5.24 -18.14
CA ASN A 180 7.40 4.46 -17.61
C ASN A 180 6.54 5.28 -16.63
N ILE A 181 7.17 6.09 -15.79
CA ILE A 181 6.48 7.02 -14.87
C ILE A 181 5.67 8.04 -15.68
N ARG A 182 6.27 8.68 -16.69
CA ARG A 182 5.56 9.62 -17.60
C ARG A 182 4.34 8.96 -18.25
N ARG A 183 4.48 7.74 -18.76
CA ARG A 183 3.37 7.00 -19.37
C ARG A 183 2.26 6.67 -18.37
N ALA A 184 2.59 6.36 -17.11
CA ALA A 184 1.59 6.12 -16.07
C ALA A 184 0.83 7.40 -15.72
N VAL A 185 1.52 8.54 -15.65
CA VAL A 185 0.88 9.85 -15.43
C VAL A 185 0.02 10.25 -16.63
N ASN A 186 0.50 10.06 -17.85
CA ASN A 186 -0.33 10.32 -19.04
C ASN A 186 -1.55 9.40 -19.10
N TRP A 187 -1.45 8.14 -18.65
CA TRP A 187 -2.61 7.25 -18.57
C TRP A 187 -3.70 7.80 -17.65
N ILE A 188 -3.32 8.39 -16.50
CA ILE A 188 -4.28 9.03 -15.57
C ILE A 188 -5.12 10.09 -16.31
N ASP A 189 -4.49 10.91 -17.13
CA ASP A 189 -5.14 12.04 -17.79
C ASP A 189 -5.84 11.67 -19.11
N GLU A 190 -5.30 10.69 -19.86
CA GLU A 190 -5.80 10.35 -21.21
C GLU A 190 -6.83 9.21 -21.22
N TYR A 191 -6.66 8.20 -20.36
CA TYR A 191 -7.50 6.99 -20.33
C TYR A 191 -8.26 6.85 -19.01
N GLY A 192 -7.71 7.39 -17.91
CA GLY A 192 -8.30 7.32 -16.59
C GLY A 192 -9.51 8.23 -16.42
N ASP A 193 -9.49 9.44 -16.98
CA ASP A 193 -10.57 10.44 -16.91
C ASP A 193 -11.42 10.39 -18.18
N VAL A 194 -12.38 9.46 -18.23
CA VAL A 194 -13.09 9.08 -19.46
C VAL A 194 -14.01 10.20 -19.95
N ASP A 195 -14.58 10.98 -19.03
CA ASP A 195 -15.49 12.08 -19.35
C ASP A 195 -14.92 13.49 -19.16
N GLY A 196 -13.66 13.59 -18.73
CA GLY A 196 -12.92 14.85 -18.61
C GLY A 196 -13.35 15.70 -17.43
N ASP A 197 -13.99 15.11 -16.41
CA ASP A 197 -14.45 15.82 -15.22
C ASP A 197 -13.40 15.88 -14.10
N GLY A 198 -12.20 15.34 -14.36
CA GLY A 198 -11.04 15.38 -13.49
C GLY A 198 -10.91 14.18 -12.55
N PHE A 199 -11.87 13.24 -12.56
CA PHE A 199 -11.81 12.03 -11.75
C PHE A 199 -11.42 10.82 -12.58
N VAL A 200 -10.60 9.94 -12.01
CA VAL A 200 -10.24 8.69 -12.66
C VAL A 200 -11.32 7.65 -12.42
N GLU A 201 -11.82 7.04 -13.49
CA GLU A 201 -12.82 5.99 -13.47
C GLU A 201 -12.32 4.65 -13.98
N TYR A 202 -13.12 3.63 -13.71
CA TYR A 202 -13.09 2.39 -14.46
C TYR A 202 -14.45 2.07 -15.03
N GLN A 203 -14.44 1.38 -16.16
CA GLN A 203 -15.59 0.69 -16.70
C GLN A 203 -15.10 -0.65 -17.22
N SER A 204 -15.66 -1.76 -16.71
CA SER A 204 -15.30 -3.08 -17.23
C SER A 204 -15.77 -3.20 -18.68
N HIS A 205 -14.83 -3.43 -19.61
CA HIS A 205 -15.12 -3.65 -21.03
C HIS A 205 -15.17 -5.14 -21.37
N ASN A 206 -14.77 -6.00 -20.44
CA ASN A 206 -14.71 -7.44 -20.58
C ASN A 206 -15.75 -8.16 -19.69
N GLU A 207 -16.62 -8.99 -20.30
CA GLU A 207 -17.56 -9.85 -19.56
C GLU A 207 -16.88 -10.97 -18.74
N ARG A 208 -15.62 -11.28 -19.05
CA ARG A 208 -14.78 -12.28 -18.36
C ARG A 208 -13.77 -11.68 -17.37
N GLY A 209 -13.73 -10.34 -17.28
CA GLY A 209 -12.86 -9.60 -16.38
C GLY A 209 -13.50 -9.30 -15.02
N LEU A 210 -12.83 -8.48 -14.22
CA LEU A 210 -13.36 -7.97 -12.96
C LEU A 210 -14.39 -6.88 -13.21
N THR A 211 -15.55 -6.98 -12.55
CA THR A 211 -16.58 -5.94 -12.56
C THR A 211 -16.07 -4.65 -11.91
N HIS A 212 -15.50 -4.77 -10.71
CA HIS A 212 -14.87 -3.65 -10.02
C HIS A 212 -13.35 -3.79 -10.15
N GLN A 213 -12.70 -2.74 -10.64
CA GLN A 213 -11.25 -2.73 -10.90
C GLN A 213 -10.46 -2.01 -9.79
N CYS A 214 -11.11 -1.71 -8.66
CA CYS A 214 -10.50 -1.13 -7.46
C CYS A 214 -10.05 -2.23 -6.48
N TRP A 215 -9.54 -1.87 -5.30
CA TRP A 215 -9.05 -2.85 -4.32
C TRP A 215 -10.13 -3.71 -3.70
N LYS A 216 -11.34 -3.16 -3.61
CA LYS A 216 -12.55 -3.94 -3.37
C LYS A 216 -13.07 -4.46 -4.70
N ASP A 217 -12.47 -5.52 -5.24
CA ASP A 217 -12.79 -6.05 -6.59
C ASP A 217 -13.93 -7.08 -6.62
N SER A 218 -14.59 -7.35 -5.49
CA SER A 218 -15.81 -8.17 -5.47
C SER A 218 -16.95 -7.47 -6.19
N ASN A 219 -17.73 -8.22 -6.97
CA ASN A 219 -18.83 -7.75 -7.82
C ASN A 219 -19.95 -6.98 -7.10
N ASP A 220 -20.04 -7.05 -5.77
CA ASP A 220 -21.07 -6.44 -4.95
C ASP A 220 -20.55 -5.33 -4.02
N SER A 221 -19.31 -4.87 -4.22
CA SER A 221 -18.59 -4.03 -3.25
C SER A 221 -18.81 -2.53 -3.38
N ILE A 222 -19.24 -2.03 -4.54
CA ILE A 222 -19.54 -0.61 -4.76
C ILE A 222 -21.04 -0.43 -5.03
N PHE A 223 -21.73 0.21 -4.09
CA PHE A 223 -23.19 0.28 -4.07
C PHE A 223 -23.68 1.59 -3.44
N HIS A 224 -24.94 1.94 -3.74
CA HIS A 224 -25.63 3.08 -3.15
C HIS A 224 -26.25 2.74 -1.79
N SER A 225 -26.65 3.77 -1.05
CA SER A 225 -27.22 3.63 0.30
C SER A 225 -28.50 2.77 0.37
N ASP A 226 -29.21 2.58 -0.74
CA ASP A 226 -30.39 1.71 -0.86
C ASP A 226 -30.03 0.25 -1.20
N GLY A 227 -28.74 -0.04 -1.44
CA GLY A 227 -28.22 -1.34 -1.78
C GLY A 227 -28.22 -1.64 -3.28
N GLY A 228 -28.55 -0.69 -4.15
CA GLY A 228 -28.38 -0.82 -5.60
C GLY A 228 -26.91 -0.75 -6.02
N ASP A 229 -26.52 -1.52 -7.02
CA ASP A 229 -25.15 -1.47 -7.57
C ASP A 229 -24.86 -0.13 -8.24
N ALA A 230 -23.64 0.37 -8.07
CA ALA A 230 -23.13 1.47 -8.89
C ALA A 230 -22.89 0.98 -10.33
N LYS A 231 -23.20 1.82 -11.32
CA LYS A 231 -23.13 1.46 -12.75
C LYS A 231 -22.43 2.55 -13.56
N GLY A 232 -21.98 2.19 -14.76
CA GLY A 232 -21.31 3.11 -15.68
C GLY A 232 -19.81 3.26 -15.39
N ALA A 233 -19.23 4.41 -15.73
CA ALA A 233 -17.86 4.77 -15.38
C ALA A 233 -17.83 5.18 -13.90
N ILE A 234 -17.21 4.36 -13.04
CA ILE A 234 -17.24 4.55 -11.59
C ILE A 234 -15.94 5.21 -11.12
N ALA A 235 -16.06 6.36 -10.47
CA ALA A 235 -14.95 7.04 -9.80
C ALA A 235 -14.91 6.66 -8.31
N VAL A 236 -14.07 5.69 -7.93
CA VAL A 236 -13.91 5.29 -6.51
C VAL A 236 -13.01 6.28 -5.76
N SER A 237 -13.34 6.52 -4.49
CA SER A 237 -12.78 7.61 -3.71
C SER A 237 -11.27 7.49 -3.45
N GLU A 238 -10.78 6.34 -3.02
CA GLU A 238 -9.37 6.10 -2.70
C GLU A 238 -8.46 6.34 -3.91
N VAL A 239 -8.93 6.01 -5.10
CA VAL A 239 -8.16 6.21 -6.35
C VAL A 239 -7.94 7.68 -6.61
N GLN A 240 -8.93 8.53 -6.33
CA GLN A 240 -8.75 9.99 -6.45
C GLN A 240 -7.69 10.48 -5.47
N GLY A 241 -7.69 9.91 -4.26
CA GLY A 241 -6.62 10.11 -3.28
C GLY A 241 -5.26 9.71 -3.83
N TYR A 242 -5.14 8.55 -4.48
CA TYR A 242 -3.90 8.09 -5.09
C TYR A 242 -3.46 8.96 -6.27
N VAL A 243 -4.39 9.40 -7.12
CA VAL A 243 -4.10 10.30 -8.25
C VAL A 243 -3.54 11.63 -7.74
N TYR A 244 -4.15 12.20 -6.70
CA TYR A 244 -3.67 13.41 -6.04
C TYR A 244 -2.21 13.26 -5.57
N GLU A 245 -1.90 12.19 -4.83
CA GLU A 245 -0.55 11.96 -4.33
C GLU A 245 0.43 11.64 -5.47
N ALA A 246 0.01 10.86 -6.47
CA ALA A 246 0.79 10.53 -7.65
C ALA A 246 1.21 11.79 -8.42
N LYS A 247 0.29 12.75 -8.64
CA LYS A 247 0.59 14.01 -9.33
C LYS A 247 1.61 14.86 -8.56
N LEU A 248 1.48 14.96 -7.23
CA LEU A 248 2.45 15.67 -6.40
C LEU A 248 3.84 15.01 -6.44
N LEU A 249 3.90 13.69 -6.35
CA LEU A 249 5.15 12.94 -6.39
C LEU A 249 5.80 12.97 -7.78
N ALA A 250 5.00 12.88 -8.85
CA ALA A 250 5.47 13.05 -10.22
C ALA A 250 6.00 14.47 -10.46
N ALA A 251 5.37 15.51 -9.90
CA ALA A 251 5.86 16.88 -9.97
C ALA A 251 7.24 17.03 -9.31
N ASP A 252 7.43 16.45 -8.13
CA ASP A 252 8.73 16.46 -7.45
C ASP A 252 9.80 15.75 -8.30
N LEU A 253 9.48 14.60 -8.89
CA LEU A 253 10.40 13.88 -9.79
C LEU A 253 10.68 14.66 -11.08
N ALA A 254 9.69 15.35 -11.64
CA ALA A 254 9.85 16.19 -12.82
C ALA A 254 10.81 17.35 -12.58
N ASP A 255 10.73 18.03 -11.43
CA ASP A 255 11.69 19.06 -11.04
C ASP A 255 13.13 18.52 -10.96
N ILE A 256 13.30 17.31 -10.38
CA ILE A 256 14.62 16.67 -10.24
C ILE A 256 15.22 16.34 -11.62
N ILE A 257 14.37 15.88 -12.54
CA ILE A 257 14.77 15.47 -13.90
C ILE A 257 14.96 16.68 -14.83
N GLY A 258 14.42 17.84 -14.46
CA GLY A 258 14.58 19.11 -15.18
C GLY A 258 13.42 19.44 -16.12
N ASP A 259 12.19 19.07 -15.74
CA ASP A 259 10.93 19.37 -16.45
C ASP A 259 9.99 20.21 -15.53
N PRO A 260 10.39 21.43 -15.13
CA PRO A 260 9.66 22.23 -14.15
C PRO A 260 8.30 22.74 -14.66
N ASP A 261 8.12 22.87 -15.98
CA ASP A 261 6.86 23.27 -16.58
C ASP A 261 5.80 22.19 -16.34
N TRP A 262 6.13 20.93 -16.62
CA TRP A 262 5.25 19.80 -16.33
C TRP A 262 5.07 19.60 -14.81
N ALA A 263 6.10 19.86 -13.99
CA ALA A 263 5.97 19.83 -12.54
C ALA A 263 4.91 20.83 -12.02
N ASN A 264 4.90 22.05 -12.54
CA ASN A 264 3.92 23.06 -12.17
C ASN A 264 2.51 22.66 -12.64
N GLU A 265 2.37 22.17 -13.86
CA GLU A 265 1.09 21.67 -14.38
C GLU A 265 0.51 20.56 -13.48
N LEU A 266 1.33 19.58 -13.10
CA LEU A 266 0.93 18.48 -12.21
C LEU A 266 0.47 18.97 -10.83
N ARG A 267 1.15 19.98 -10.27
CA ARG A 267 0.73 20.60 -9.00
C ARG A 267 -0.61 21.30 -9.13
N GLU A 268 -0.81 22.07 -10.20
CA GLU A 268 -2.09 22.73 -10.44
C GLU A 268 -3.24 21.73 -10.64
N GLN A 269 -2.99 20.63 -11.36
CA GLN A 269 -3.95 19.54 -11.52
C GLN A 269 -4.27 18.87 -10.17
N ALA A 270 -3.26 18.62 -9.33
CA ALA A 270 -3.46 18.04 -8.00
C ALA A 270 -4.26 18.98 -7.09
N ASP A 271 -3.99 20.29 -7.13
CA ASP A 271 -4.73 21.28 -6.35
C ASP A 271 -6.20 21.37 -6.77
N ARG A 272 -6.49 21.36 -8.09
CA ARG A 272 -7.86 21.29 -8.61
C ARG A 272 -8.57 20.02 -8.18
N LEU A 273 -7.94 18.86 -8.38
CA LEU A 273 -8.49 17.57 -7.96
C LEU A 273 -8.83 17.55 -6.47
N LYS A 274 -7.95 18.09 -5.61
CA LYS A 274 -8.22 18.17 -4.17
C LYS A 274 -9.47 19.01 -3.88
N GLN A 275 -9.61 20.17 -4.50
CA GLN A 275 -10.76 21.05 -4.31
C GLN A 275 -12.06 20.37 -4.77
N ASP A 276 -12.06 19.82 -5.98
CA ASP A 276 -13.24 19.19 -6.58
C ASP A 276 -13.64 17.91 -5.83
N PHE A 277 -12.65 17.11 -5.40
CA PHE A 277 -12.89 15.93 -4.57
C PHE A 277 -13.59 16.29 -3.26
N ASN A 278 -13.04 17.26 -2.52
CA ASN A 278 -13.63 17.67 -1.23
C ASN A 278 -15.04 18.26 -1.41
N ALA A 279 -15.32 18.91 -2.54
CA ALA A 279 -16.65 19.43 -2.86
C ALA A 279 -17.66 18.34 -3.27
N ARG A 280 -17.25 17.37 -4.11
CA ARG A 280 -18.18 16.41 -4.76
C ARG A 280 -18.34 15.09 -4.00
N PHE A 281 -17.30 14.62 -3.31
CA PHE A 281 -17.34 13.35 -2.58
C PHE A 281 -17.76 13.51 -1.12
N TRP A 282 -17.67 14.70 -0.52
CA TRP A 282 -18.06 14.89 0.89
C TRP A 282 -19.56 14.70 1.10
N VAL A 283 -19.96 13.85 2.06
CA VAL A 283 -21.35 13.56 2.37
C VAL A 283 -21.66 13.90 3.83
N PRO A 284 -22.21 15.11 4.11
CA PRO A 284 -22.48 15.56 5.47
C PRO A 284 -23.36 14.62 6.29
N SER A 285 -24.32 13.93 5.67
CA SER A 285 -25.27 13.05 6.36
C SER A 285 -24.65 11.77 6.92
N ILE A 286 -23.48 11.37 6.43
CA ILE A 286 -22.73 10.21 6.95
C ILE A 286 -21.42 10.61 7.64
N GLY A 287 -21.07 11.90 7.63
CA GLY A 287 -19.89 12.44 8.31
C GLY A 287 -18.56 12.06 7.68
N THR A 288 -18.57 11.59 6.44
CA THR A 288 -17.38 11.14 5.69
C THR A 288 -17.62 11.27 4.17
N PHE A 289 -16.67 10.78 3.37
CA PHE A 289 -16.73 10.79 1.91
C PHE A 289 -17.54 9.59 1.36
N ALA A 290 -18.22 9.80 0.23
CA ALA A 290 -18.83 8.73 -0.54
C ALA A 290 -17.77 7.69 -0.96
N ILE A 291 -18.13 6.41 -1.03
CA ILE A 291 -17.19 5.37 -1.48
C ILE A 291 -16.81 5.56 -2.96
N ALA A 292 -17.74 6.07 -3.75
CA ALA A 292 -17.58 6.36 -5.17
C ALA A 292 -18.59 7.41 -5.66
N LEU A 293 -18.35 7.95 -6.86
CA LEU A 293 -19.39 8.47 -7.74
C LEU A 293 -19.68 7.42 -8.82
N ASP A 294 -20.95 7.16 -9.12
CA ASP A 294 -21.34 6.29 -10.25
C ASP A 294 -21.23 7.02 -11.61
N GLY A 295 -21.64 6.36 -12.69
CA GLY A 295 -21.61 6.92 -14.05
C GLY A 295 -22.57 8.09 -14.29
N ASP A 296 -23.58 8.28 -13.44
CA ASP A 296 -24.45 9.47 -13.42
C ASP A 296 -23.93 10.52 -12.42
N LYS A 297 -22.70 10.32 -11.94
CA LYS A 297 -21.98 11.11 -10.93
C LYS A 297 -22.76 11.28 -9.63
N GLN A 298 -23.61 10.31 -9.30
CA GLN A 298 -24.32 10.24 -8.04
C GLN A 298 -23.42 9.64 -6.95
N PRO A 299 -23.34 10.28 -5.77
CA PRO A 299 -22.52 9.75 -4.68
C PRO A 299 -23.09 8.46 -4.11
N CYS A 300 -22.24 7.43 -4.03
CA CYS A 300 -22.48 6.19 -3.30
C CYS A 300 -22.24 6.43 -1.79
N LYS A 301 -23.31 6.79 -1.07
CA LYS A 301 -23.25 7.28 0.32
C LYS A 301 -23.14 6.12 1.33
N VAL A 302 -21.98 5.50 1.42
CA VAL A 302 -21.72 4.33 2.28
C VAL A 302 -20.49 4.57 3.16
N ARG A 303 -20.61 4.39 4.48
CA ARG A 303 -19.44 4.45 5.39
C ARG A 303 -18.55 3.23 5.22
N ASN A 304 -17.27 3.47 4.94
CA ASN A 304 -16.34 2.44 4.53
C ASN A 304 -14.89 2.83 4.85
N SER A 305 -13.99 1.86 4.78
CA SER A 305 -12.57 2.04 5.12
C SER A 305 -11.76 2.89 4.14
N ASN A 306 -12.21 3.11 2.89
CA ASN A 306 -11.48 3.91 1.89
C ASN A 306 -11.26 5.35 2.38
N ALA A 307 -12.09 5.84 3.31
CA ALA A 307 -11.87 7.14 3.95
C ALA A 307 -10.50 7.24 4.65
N GLY A 308 -9.96 6.13 5.15
CA GLY A 308 -8.60 6.07 5.69
C GLY A 308 -7.51 6.21 4.62
N HIS A 309 -7.76 5.69 3.42
CA HIS A 309 -6.86 5.85 2.27
C HIS A 309 -6.82 7.30 1.77
N LEU A 310 -7.95 8.04 1.87
CA LEU A 310 -8.00 9.48 1.59
C LEU A 310 -7.16 10.29 2.59
N LEU A 311 -7.21 9.92 3.87
CA LEU A 311 -6.31 10.50 4.87
C LEU A 311 -4.85 10.12 4.57
N TYR A 312 -4.59 8.88 4.16
CA TYR A 312 -3.23 8.43 3.85
C TYR A 312 -2.59 9.27 2.73
N SER A 313 -3.32 9.52 1.64
CA SER A 313 -2.81 10.30 0.50
C SER A 313 -2.69 11.80 0.76
N GLY A 314 -3.43 12.32 1.75
CA GLY A 314 -3.45 13.75 2.08
C GLY A 314 -4.44 14.59 1.25
N ILE A 315 -5.33 13.96 0.49
CA ILE A 315 -6.34 14.67 -0.31
C ILE A 315 -7.43 15.33 0.56
N VAL A 316 -7.71 14.80 1.75
CA VAL A 316 -8.74 15.34 2.65
C VAL A 316 -8.41 16.78 3.10
N ASP A 317 -9.39 17.67 3.11
CA ASP A 317 -9.21 18.98 3.72
C ASP A 317 -9.16 18.88 5.25
N PRO A 318 -8.27 19.63 5.93
CA PRO A 318 -8.14 19.57 7.39
C PRO A 318 -9.46 19.78 8.17
N SER A 319 -10.41 20.52 7.60
CA SER A 319 -11.76 20.73 8.16
C SER A 319 -12.58 19.44 8.29
N HIS A 320 -12.34 18.45 7.44
CA HIS A 320 -13.06 17.17 7.42
C HIS A 320 -12.34 16.09 8.21
N ALA A 321 -11.03 16.24 8.44
CA ALA A 321 -10.16 15.18 8.98
C ALA A 321 -10.64 14.64 10.34
N ALA A 322 -11.09 15.51 11.25
CA ALA A 322 -11.61 15.09 12.56
C ALA A 322 -12.89 14.26 12.46
N SER A 323 -13.79 14.62 11.53
CA SER A 323 -15.01 13.85 11.28
C SER A 323 -14.69 12.48 10.69
N VAL A 324 -13.78 12.43 9.70
CA VAL A 324 -13.34 11.16 9.11
C VAL A 324 -12.68 10.26 10.14
N ALA A 325 -11.77 10.80 10.96
CA ALA A 325 -11.11 10.06 12.03
C ALA A 325 -12.11 9.48 13.04
N ALA A 326 -13.14 10.25 13.41
CA ALA A 326 -14.22 9.77 14.27
C ALA A 326 -14.98 8.61 13.61
N THR A 327 -15.35 8.72 12.32
CA THR A 327 -16.06 7.64 11.62
C THR A 327 -15.23 6.37 11.45
N LEU A 328 -13.91 6.46 11.27
CA LEU A 328 -13.04 5.29 11.15
C LEU A 328 -12.82 4.57 12.48
N THR A 329 -13.07 5.23 13.60
CA THR A 329 -12.74 4.73 14.95
C THR A 329 -13.95 4.55 15.85
N ASP A 330 -15.16 4.81 15.34
CA ASP A 330 -16.40 4.45 16.00
C ASP A 330 -16.59 2.94 16.07
N GLU A 331 -17.55 2.49 16.88
CA GLU A 331 -17.82 1.06 17.13
C GLU A 331 -18.33 0.30 15.89
N ARG A 332 -18.94 1.00 14.92
CA ARG A 332 -19.46 0.41 13.69
C ARG A 332 -18.36 0.16 12.68
N ALA A 333 -17.37 1.06 12.59
CA ALA A 333 -16.22 0.87 11.72
C ALA A 333 -15.12 0.01 12.39
N PHE A 334 -14.73 0.32 13.62
CA PHE A 334 -13.65 -0.36 14.33
C PHE A 334 -14.19 -1.42 15.30
N SER A 335 -13.98 -2.69 14.96
CA SER A 335 -14.51 -3.85 15.70
C SER A 335 -13.83 -4.14 17.04
N GLY A 336 -12.72 -3.46 17.33
CA GLY A 336 -11.79 -3.81 18.39
C GLY A 336 -10.60 -4.67 17.93
N TRP A 337 -10.66 -5.22 16.71
CA TRP A 337 -9.55 -5.94 16.05
C TRP A 337 -8.94 -5.14 14.90
N GLY A 338 -9.75 -4.40 14.17
CA GLY A 338 -9.35 -3.59 13.02
C GLY A 338 -10.54 -2.86 12.43
N ILE A 339 -10.33 -2.18 11.30
CA ILE A 339 -11.37 -1.38 10.64
C ILE A 339 -12.06 -2.27 9.61
N ARG A 340 -13.40 -2.30 9.66
CA ARG A 340 -14.22 -3.06 8.71
C ARG A 340 -14.24 -2.36 7.37
N THR A 341 -14.23 -3.14 6.29
CA THR A 341 -14.28 -2.60 4.93
C THR A 341 -15.54 -1.77 4.68
N ILE A 342 -16.67 -2.21 5.23
CA ILE A 342 -17.96 -1.52 5.29
C ILE A 342 -18.39 -1.47 6.76
N SER A 343 -18.84 -0.30 7.21
CA SER A 343 -19.26 -0.11 8.60
C SER A 343 -20.54 -0.90 8.92
N ASP A 344 -20.65 -1.36 10.17
CA ASP A 344 -21.90 -1.94 10.65
C ASP A 344 -23.08 -0.95 10.51
N GLY A 345 -24.23 -1.47 10.08
CA GLY A 345 -25.44 -0.71 9.80
C GLY A 345 -25.57 -0.20 8.36
N GLU A 346 -24.55 -0.33 7.52
CA GLU A 346 -24.71 -0.13 6.07
C GLU A 346 -25.46 -1.33 5.44
N VAL A 347 -26.25 -1.07 4.39
CA VAL A 347 -27.25 -2.04 3.89
C VAL A 347 -26.67 -3.38 3.42
N ARG A 348 -25.44 -3.40 2.90
CA ARG A 348 -24.74 -4.63 2.49
C ARG A 348 -23.73 -5.12 3.52
N TYR A 349 -23.69 -4.54 4.73
CA TYR A 349 -22.79 -5.01 5.76
C TYR A 349 -23.02 -6.50 6.05
N ASN A 350 -21.96 -7.27 5.87
CA ASN A 350 -21.88 -8.68 6.21
C ASN A 350 -20.48 -8.95 6.77
N PRO A 351 -20.34 -9.29 8.07
CA PRO A 351 -19.05 -9.52 8.71
C PRO A 351 -18.25 -10.68 8.08
N MET A 352 -18.92 -11.56 7.33
CA MET A 352 -18.30 -12.68 6.62
C MET A 352 -18.13 -12.42 5.12
N SER A 353 -18.42 -11.22 4.61
CA SER A 353 -18.18 -10.88 3.21
C SER A 353 -16.71 -10.53 2.97
N TYR A 354 -16.20 -10.88 1.79
CA TYR A 354 -14.84 -10.59 1.36
C TYR A 354 -14.52 -9.09 1.39
N HIS A 355 -15.42 -8.24 0.86
CA HIS A 355 -15.25 -6.78 0.81
C HIS A 355 -16.38 -5.98 1.47
N ASN A 356 -17.44 -6.61 1.97
CA ASN A 356 -18.60 -5.92 2.56
C ASN A 356 -18.71 -6.03 4.09
N GLY A 357 -17.61 -6.17 4.83
CA GLY A 357 -17.64 -6.11 6.29
C GLY A 357 -16.52 -6.86 7.00
N SER A 358 -15.67 -7.58 6.29
CA SER A 358 -14.42 -8.16 6.81
C SER A 358 -13.41 -7.09 7.22
N ILE A 359 -12.30 -7.52 7.81
CA ILE A 359 -11.18 -6.68 8.22
C ILE A 359 -9.93 -7.18 7.52
N TRP A 360 -9.27 -6.26 6.83
CA TRP A 360 -8.03 -6.51 6.10
C TRP A 360 -6.87 -5.81 6.83
N PRO A 361 -5.77 -6.50 7.18
CA PRO A 361 -4.65 -5.88 7.88
C PRO A 361 -3.99 -4.73 7.11
N HIS A 362 -3.84 -4.84 5.79
CA HIS A 362 -3.25 -3.79 4.96
C HIS A 362 -4.11 -2.51 4.95
N ASP A 363 -5.42 -2.65 4.72
CA ASP A 363 -6.42 -1.56 4.75
C ASP A 363 -6.44 -0.88 6.13
N THR A 364 -6.47 -1.69 7.20
CA THR A 364 -6.41 -1.19 8.57
C THR A 364 -5.10 -0.42 8.84
N ALA A 365 -3.96 -0.89 8.32
CA ALA A 365 -2.69 -0.20 8.44
C ALA A 365 -2.64 1.11 7.65
N MET A 366 -3.20 1.15 6.43
CA MET A 366 -3.32 2.38 5.64
C MET A 366 -4.25 3.40 6.32
N CYS A 367 -5.36 2.96 6.91
CA CYS A 367 -6.22 3.81 7.73
C CYS A 367 -5.46 4.40 8.92
N ALA A 368 -4.69 3.59 9.65
CA ALA A 368 -3.87 4.05 10.77
C ALA A 368 -2.77 5.04 10.34
N ALA A 369 -2.16 4.82 9.17
CA ALA A 369 -1.19 5.73 8.58
C ALA A 369 -1.82 7.08 8.22
N GLY A 370 -3.02 7.07 7.63
CA GLY A 370 -3.81 8.28 7.38
C GLY A 370 -4.18 9.04 8.65
N LEU A 371 -4.63 8.33 9.70
CA LEU A 371 -4.90 8.94 11.01
C LEU A 371 -3.64 9.62 11.57
N ALA A 372 -2.50 8.94 11.55
CA ALA A 372 -1.24 9.49 12.03
C ALA A 372 -0.79 10.74 11.26
N ARG A 373 -0.95 10.74 9.93
CA ARG A 373 -0.63 11.89 9.05
C ARG A 373 -1.39 13.16 9.47
N TYR A 374 -2.65 13.03 9.88
CA TYR A 374 -3.48 14.15 10.34
C TYR A 374 -3.39 14.43 11.84
N GLY A 375 -2.46 13.78 12.56
CA GLY A 375 -2.22 14.03 13.97
C GLY A 375 -3.02 13.17 14.94
N PHE A 376 -3.91 12.30 14.46
CA PHE A 376 -4.72 11.37 15.25
C PHE A 376 -3.92 10.12 15.68
N ARG A 377 -2.81 10.36 16.41
CA ARG A 377 -1.88 9.29 16.82
C ARG A 377 -2.42 8.40 17.94
N ASN A 378 -3.36 8.88 18.74
CA ASN A 378 -4.01 8.05 19.76
C ASN A 378 -4.93 7.01 19.10
N GLU A 379 -5.66 7.44 18.08
CA GLU A 379 -6.48 6.60 17.21
C GLU A 379 -5.62 5.60 16.46
N CYS A 380 -4.50 6.05 15.89
CA CYS A 380 -3.48 5.17 15.28
C CYS A 380 -3.00 4.10 16.28
N ALA A 381 -2.63 4.49 17.52
CA ALA A 381 -2.19 3.56 18.55
C ALA A 381 -3.27 2.53 18.94
N ARG A 382 -4.55 2.94 18.97
CA ARG A 382 -5.69 2.03 19.20
C ARG A 382 -5.85 1.00 18.08
N VAL A 383 -5.66 1.42 16.82
CA VAL A 383 -5.70 0.52 15.67
C VAL A 383 -4.53 -0.47 15.71
N ILE A 384 -3.32 -0.01 16.05
CA ILE A 384 -2.14 -0.88 16.25
C ILE A 384 -2.42 -1.93 17.33
N ALA A 385 -3.03 -1.52 18.45
CA ALA A 385 -3.40 -2.44 19.53
C ALA A 385 -4.37 -3.53 19.05
N GLY A 386 -5.37 -3.17 18.24
CA GLY A 386 -6.32 -4.12 17.67
C GLY A 386 -5.66 -5.19 16.80
N LEU A 387 -4.80 -4.78 15.87
CA LEU A 387 -4.08 -5.71 14.99
C LEU A 387 -3.03 -6.53 15.75
N PHE A 388 -2.37 -5.93 16.74
CA PHE A 388 -1.46 -6.65 17.61
C PHE A 388 -2.19 -7.76 18.37
N ASP A 389 -3.32 -7.44 19.01
CA ASP A 389 -4.14 -8.43 19.71
C ASP A 389 -4.64 -9.53 18.76
N ALA A 390 -5.00 -9.19 17.51
CA ALA A 390 -5.35 -10.17 16.49
C ALA A 390 -4.16 -11.09 16.16
N SER A 391 -2.94 -10.56 16.11
CA SER A 391 -1.74 -11.37 15.88
C SER A 391 -1.50 -12.40 16.98
N LEU A 392 -1.83 -12.09 18.25
CA LEU A 392 -1.60 -13.00 19.38
C LEU A 392 -2.39 -14.31 19.31
N VAL A 393 -3.51 -14.29 18.58
CA VAL A 393 -4.44 -15.42 18.50
C VAL A 393 -4.45 -16.12 17.14
N ASN A 394 -3.72 -15.57 16.16
CA ASN A 394 -3.47 -16.24 14.89
C ASN A 394 -2.21 -17.09 14.98
N ASP A 395 -2.24 -18.27 14.36
CA ASP A 395 -1.11 -19.19 14.37
C ASP A 395 0.18 -18.49 13.93
N LEU A 396 1.24 -18.69 14.72
CA LEU A 396 2.58 -18.15 14.49
C LEU A 396 2.70 -16.61 14.49
N HIS A 397 1.71 -15.87 15.01
CA HIS A 397 1.57 -14.41 14.87
C HIS A 397 1.31 -13.90 13.45
N ARG A 398 0.82 -14.78 12.57
CA ARG A 398 0.61 -14.44 11.17
C ARG A 398 -0.76 -13.80 10.99
N LEU A 399 -0.77 -12.51 10.67
CA LEU A 399 -2.00 -11.88 10.20
C LEU A 399 -2.37 -12.43 8.81
N PRO A 400 -3.60 -12.95 8.63
CA PRO A 400 -4.05 -13.46 7.35
C PRO A 400 -4.35 -12.31 6.37
N GLU A 401 -4.65 -12.65 5.12
CA GLU A 401 -5.19 -11.72 4.13
C GLU A 401 -6.36 -10.87 4.66
N LEU A 402 -7.32 -11.53 5.30
CA LEU A 402 -8.48 -10.95 5.95
C LEU A 402 -9.03 -11.87 7.04
N PHE A 403 -9.84 -11.31 7.93
CA PHE A 403 -10.68 -12.06 8.88
C PHE A 403 -12.06 -11.42 9.00
N CYS A 404 -13.04 -12.16 9.54
CA CYS A 404 -14.42 -11.70 9.62
C CYS A 404 -14.56 -10.51 10.57
N GLY A 405 -15.34 -9.50 10.19
CA GLY A 405 -15.52 -8.26 10.94
C GLY A 405 -16.60 -8.31 12.01
N PHE A 406 -16.68 -9.39 12.78
CA PHE A 406 -17.54 -9.44 13.97
C PHE A 406 -16.97 -8.56 15.09
N ASP A 407 -17.84 -8.12 16.00
CA ASP A 407 -17.42 -7.42 17.21
C ASP A 407 -16.46 -8.25 18.06
N ARG A 408 -15.52 -7.57 18.71
CA ARG A 408 -14.66 -8.17 19.71
C ARG A 408 -15.45 -8.49 20.98
N LEU A 409 -15.61 -9.78 21.27
CA LEU A 409 -16.23 -10.27 22.50
C LEU A 409 -15.15 -10.68 23.52
N PRO A 410 -15.35 -10.43 24.84
CA PRO A 410 -14.43 -10.89 25.87
C PRO A 410 -14.18 -12.41 25.79
N GLY A 411 -12.91 -12.82 25.81
CA GLY A 411 -12.50 -14.23 25.77
C GLY A 411 -12.63 -14.94 24.42
N HIS A 412 -12.98 -14.24 23.34
CA HIS A 412 -13.11 -14.81 22.00
C HIS A 412 -12.04 -14.27 21.06
N ALA A 413 -11.51 -15.12 20.18
CA ALA A 413 -10.62 -14.72 19.09
C ALA A 413 -11.44 -14.15 17.90
N PRO A 414 -10.83 -13.40 16.96
CA PRO A 414 -11.45 -13.05 15.69
C PRO A 414 -11.94 -14.31 14.97
N THR A 415 -13.10 -14.23 14.33
CA THR A 415 -13.56 -15.32 13.47
C THR A 415 -12.74 -15.29 12.17
N LEU A 416 -12.09 -16.40 11.84
CA LEU A 416 -11.28 -16.49 10.63
C LEU A 416 -12.15 -16.53 9.37
N TYR A 417 -11.67 -15.91 8.29
CA TYR A 417 -12.30 -16.03 6.99
C TYR A 417 -11.87 -17.36 6.34
N PRO A 418 -12.80 -18.25 5.92
CA PRO A 418 -12.48 -19.65 5.62
C PRO A 418 -11.44 -19.91 4.52
N VAL A 419 -11.32 -19.01 3.54
CA VAL A 419 -10.44 -19.19 2.37
C VAL A 419 -9.35 -18.13 2.26
N ALA A 420 -9.09 -17.39 3.33
CA ALA A 420 -8.06 -16.34 3.35
C ALA A 420 -6.67 -16.94 3.06
N CYS A 421 -5.87 -16.23 2.26
CA CYS A 421 -4.44 -16.52 2.17
C CYS A 421 -3.74 -16.25 3.52
N SER A 422 -2.81 -17.12 3.87
CA SER A 422 -2.03 -17.00 5.10
C SER A 422 -0.67 -17.71 4.93
N PRO A 423 0.40 -16.98 4.55
CA PRO A 423 0.50 -15.52 4.50
C PRO A 423 0.03 -14.88 3.19
N GLN A 424 -0.22 -13.57 3.27
CA GLN A 424 -0.47 -12.65 2.17
C GLN A 424 0.47 -11.44 2.29
N ALA A 425 1.06 -11.00 1.18
CA ALA A 425 2.18 -10.05 1.14
C ALA A 425 1.83 -8.69 1.76
N TRP A 426 0.71 -8.08 1.38
CA TRP A 426 0.28 -6.80 1.95
C TRP A 426 -0.20 -6.90 3.41
N ALA A 427 -0.63 -8.07 3.88
CA ALA A 427 -0.96 -8.26 5.30
C ALA A 427 0.32 -8.37 6.13
N THR A 428 1.35 -8.96 5.52
CA THR A 428 2.67 -9.15 6.11
C THR A 428 3.41 -7.82 6.30
N GLY A 429 3.25 -6.86 5.38
CA GLY A 429 3.87 -5.54 5.44
C GLY A 429 3.26 -4.58 6.47
N ALA A 430 1.98 -4.77 6.82
CA ALA A 430 1.20 -3.89 7.71
C ALA A 430 1.94 -3.42 8.99
N VAL A 431 2.61 -4.32 9.72
CA VAL A 431 3.32 -3.98 10.97
C VAL A 431 4.41 -2.92 10.78
N PHE A 432 5.09 -2.93 9.62
CA PHE A 432 6.15 -1.98 9.31
C PHE A 432 5.57 -0.61 8.99
N LEU A 433 4.45 -0.54 8.27
CA LEU A 433 3.74 0.73 8.01
C LEU A 433 3.21 1.33 9.31
N LEU A 434 2.65 0.51 10.19
CA LEU A 434 2.15 0.94 11.49
C LEU A 434 3.25 1.56 12.36
N LEU A 435 4.41 0.91 12.45
CA LEU A 435 5.57 1.45 13.16
C LEU A 435 6.09 2.74 12.53
N GLN A 436 6.18 2.81 11.20
CA GLN A 436 6.56 4.03 10.50
C GLN A 436 5.61 5.18 10.85
N SER A 437 4.31 4.89 10.82
CA SER A 437 3.24 5.87 11.03
C SER A 437 3.22 6.43 12.44
N ILE A 438 3.27 5.56 13.46
CA ILE A 438 3.20 6.00 14.86
C ILE A 438 4.45 6.76 15.32
N LEU A 439 5.61 6.47 14.72
CA LEU A 439 6.85 7.21 14.94
C LEU A 439 6.92 8.50 14.10
N GLY A 440 6.02 8.70 13.14
CA GLY A 440 6.09 9.80 12.17
C GLY A 440 7.38 9.79 11.36
N LEU A 441 7.86 8.59 11.00
CA LEU A 441 9.14 8.37 10.34
C LEU A 441 9.06 8.74 8.86
N THR A 442 9.81 9.77 8.45
CA THR A 442 9.96 10.20 7.06
C THR A 442 11.43 10.41 6.67
N PHE A 443 11.68 10.53 5.36
CA PHE A 443 13.02 10.72 4.79
C PHE A 443 13.05 11.98 3.93
N SER A 444 14.20 12.66 3.89
CA SER A 444 14.39 13.83 3.04
C SER A 444 14.85 13.42 1.63
N PRO A 445 14.22 13.94 0.56
CA PRO A 445 14.64 13.64 -0.81
C PRO A 445 15.96 14.31 -1.22
N THR A 446 16.35 15.41 -0.57
CA THR A 446 17.45 16.27 -1.03
C THR A 446 18.75 16.08 -0.27
N ARG A 447 18.73 15.36 0.85
CA ARG A 447 19.92 15.12 1.69
C ARG A 447 19.73 13.87 2.53
N PRO A 448 20.82 13.18 2.94
CA PRO A 448 20.74 12.03 3.83
C PRO A 448 20.20 12.45 5.22
N GLN A 449 18.87 12.41 5.38
CA GLN A 449 18.20 12.83 6.60
C GLN A 449 16.98 11.96 6.87
N VAL A 450 16.86 11.53 8.12
CA VAL A 450 15.66 10.91 8.70
C VAL A 450 14.94 11.90 9.61
N ARG A 451 13.61 11.89 9.60
CA ARG A 451 12.76 12.75 10.43
C ARG A 451 11.76 11.92 11.21
N PHE A 452 11.46 12.35 12.43
CA PHE A 452 10.44 11.79 13.29
C PHE A 452 9.50 12.91 13.73
N GLU A 453 8.25 12.84 13.28
CA GLU A 453 7.22 13.84 13.60
C GLU A 453 6.34 13.32 14.73
N ASN A 454 6.32 14.03 15.88
CA ASN A 454 5.56 13.72 17.09
C ASN A 454 5.49 12.21 17.39
N PRO A 455 6.64 11.52 17.57
CA PRO A 455 6.67 10.08 17.77
C PRO A 455 5.84 9.67 18.99
N ARG A 456 5.08 8.57 18.84
CA ARG A 456 4.28 7.97 19.89
C ARG A 456 4.55 6.47 19.97
N LEU A 457 4.27 5.90 21.14
CA LEU A 457 4.31 4.45 21.36
C LEU A 457 3.01 4.02 22.06
N PRO A 458 2.37 2.92 21.63
CA PRO A 458 1.25 2.32 22.34
C PRO A 458 1.63 1.93 23.77
N ASP A 459 0.64 1.83 24.66
CA ASP A 459 0.85 1.57 26.09
C ASP A 459 1.57 0.24 26.40
N PHE A 460 1.44 -0.74 25.50
CA PHE A 460 2.12 -2.04 25.61
C PHE A 460 3.57 -2.03 25.10
N LEU A 461 4.06 -0.91 24.55
CA LEU A 461 5.45 -0.70 24.11
C LEU A 461 6.12 0.40 24.96
N ASN A 462 6.93 -0.01 25.93
CA ASN A 462 7.76 0.89 26.74
C ASN A 462 8.96 1.43 25.97
N TRP A 463 9.50 0.64 25.04
CA TRP A 463 10.58 1.07 24.15
C TRP A 463 10.53 0.34 22.81
N VAL A 464 11.07 1.00 21.79
CA VAL A 464 11.32 0.44 20.45
C VAL A 464 12.75 0.81 20.06
N ARG A 465 13.54 -0.16 19.61
CA ARG A 465 14.90 0.03 19.11
C ARG A 465 14.95 -0.34 17.64
N ILE A 466 15.48 0.55 16.82
CA ILE A 466 15.71 0.37 15.39
C ILE A 466 17.21 0.32 15.18
N GLN A 467 17.71 -0.76 14.57
CA GLN A 467 19.14 -0.94 14.30
C GLN A 467 19.37 -1.13 12.80
N ASN A 468 20.57 -0.74 12.35
CA ASN A 468 21.00 -0.86 10.96
C ASN A 468 20.13 -0.06 9.97
N LEU A 469 19.52 1.06 10.41
CA LEU A 469 18.76 1.92 9.50
C LEU A 469 19.72 2.69 8.59
N ARG A 470 19.71 2.34 7.30
CA ARG A 470 20.60 2.95 6.28
C ARG A 470 19.96 4.17 5.64
N VAL A 471 20.69 5.27 5.56
CA VAL A 471 20.27 6.52 4.89
C VAL A 471 21.46 7.09 4.11
N GLY A 472 21.40 7.09 2.79
CA GLY A 472 22.59 7.29 1.96
C GLY A 472 23.68 6.27 2.32
N ASP A 473 24.91 6.73 2.48
CA ASP A 473 26.05 5.89 2.90
C ASP A 473 26.17 5.70 4.42
N GLY A 474 25.27 6.32 5.21
CA GLY A 474 25.30 6.24 6.65
C GLY A 474 24.39 5.18 7.26
N VAL A 475 24.67 4.84 8.51
CA VAL A 475 23.94 3.84 9.30
C VAL A 475 23.64 4.43 10.67
N ILE A 476 22.39 4.29 11.12
CA ILE A 476 21.96 4.77 12.43
C ILE A 476 21.25 3.68 13.23
N ASP A 477 21.48 3.69 14.53
CA ASP A 477 20.71 2.93 15.52
C ASP A 477 20.04 3.91 16.49
N LEU A 478 18.75 3.69 16.73
CA LEU A 478 17.88 4.58 17.48
C LEU A 478 17.12 3.79 18.54
N ALA A 479 16.95 4.37 19.73
CA ALA A 479 16.06 3.85 20.76
C ALA A 479 15.02 4.89 21.14
N PHE A 480 13.75 4.50 21.09
CA PHE A 480 12.59 5.28 21.50
C PHE A 480 12.10 4.76 22.85
N HIS A 481 11.89 5.66 23.81
CA HIS A 481 11.41 5.33 25.14
C HIS A 481 10.10 6.08 25.42
N ARG A 482 9.06 5.35 25.79
CA ARG A 482 7.78 5.92 26.18
C ARG A 482 7.91 6.58 27.56
N HIS A 483 7.44 7.81 27.65
CA HIS A 483 7.24 8.54 28.90
C HIS A 483 5.74 8.90 29.06
N PRO A 484 5.30 9.37 30.23
CA PRO A 484 3.87 9.63 30.47
C PRO A 484 3.21 10.62 29.52
N ARG A 485 3.98 11.51 28.86
CA ARG A 485 3.43 12.58 28.00
C ARG A 485 4.03 12.62 26.60
N ASP A 486 5.14 11.95 26.36
CA ASP A 486 5.91 12.00 25.12
C ASP A 486 6.77 10.74 24.92
N VAL A 487 7.55 10.72 23.85
CA VAL A 487 8.54 9.68 23.55
C VAL A 487 9.91 10.33 23.47
N GLY A 488 10.85 9.88 24.31
CA GLY A 488 12.25 10.25 24.21
C GLY A 488 12.95 9.43 23.12
N MET A 489 13.86 10.04 22.37
CA MET A 489 14.66 9.37 21.34
C MET A 489 16.15 9.50 21.65
N ASN A 490 16.86 8.37 21.69
CA ASN A 490 18.29 8.26 21.87
C ASN A 490 18.94 7.77 20.57
N VAL A 491 20.04 8.41 20.16
CA VAL A 491 20.88 7.93 19.06
C VAL A 491 21.97 7.04 19.66
N GLU A 492 21.88 5.73 19.42
CA GLU A 492 22.80 4.73 19.96
C GLU A 492 24.03 4.54 19.07
N ARG A 493 23.85 4.65 17.75
CA ARG A 493 24.92 4.65 16.74
C ARG A 493 24.58 5.63 15.63
N LYS A 494 25.59 6.33 15.13
CA LYS A 494 25.50 7.14 13.92
C LYS A 494 26.84 7.13 13.20
N GLU A 495 26.85 6.49 12.04
CA GLU A 495 28.00 6.41 11.13
C GLU A 495 27.63 7.11 9.81
N GLY A 496 28.59 7.83 9.22
CA GLY A 496 28.37 8.62 8.00
C GLY A 496 27.66 9.96 8.24
N ASP A 497 27.47 10.71 7.15
CA ASP A 497 26.86 12.05 7.17
C ASP A 497 25.32 11.97 7.05
N VAL A 498 24.66 11.54 8.14
CA VAL A 498 23.20 11.44 8.21
C VAL A 498 22.64 12.44 9.23
N GLN A 499 21.64 13.22 8.85
CA GLN A 499 20.93 14.08 9.80
C GLN A 499 19.74 13.36 10.42
N ILE A 500 19.54 13.56 11.72
CA ILE A 500 18.40 13.02 12.47
C ILE A 500 17.63 14.23 13.01
N VAL A 501 16.36 14.34 12.68
CA VAL A 501 15.50 15.45 13.09
C VAL A 501 14.27 14.92 13.84
N VAL A 502 13.97 15.50 14.99
CA VAL A 502 12.70 15.28 15.69
C VAL A 502 11.90 16.57 15.64
N ILE A 503 10.67 16.48 15.14
CA ILE A 503 9.73 17.59 15.05
C ILE A 503 8.64 17.30 16.10
N GLY A 504 8.54 18.17 17.10
CA GLY A 504 7.62 18.03 18.24
C GLY A 504 6.18 18.38 17.92
#